data_AF-A0A4P9E8Y6-F1
#
_entry.id   AF-A0A4P9E8Y6-F1
#
_cell.length_a   1.000
_cell.length_b   1.000
_cell.length_c   1.000
_cell.angle_alpha   90.00
_cell.angle_beta   90.00
_cell.angle_gamma   90.00
#
_symmetry.space_group_name_H-M   'P 1'
#
loop_
_entity.id
_entity.type
_entity.pdbx_description
1 polymer ?
#
loop_
_entity_poly.entity_id
_entity_poly.type
_entity_poly.pdbx_seq_one_letter_code
_entity_poly.pdbx_strand_id
1 'polypeptide(L)' 'MRKTTEYKSENRLTVDIEGLMAMLSCGEVTAKKIADHAEARVIVGRRVLYNVDKIKKYLDAMAV' A
#
# COMPACT_ATOMS: atom_id res chain seq x y z
N MET A 1 -13.47 -4.74 10.64
CA MET A 1 -12.29 -4.23 11.37
C MET A 1 -12.74 -3.16 12.35
N ARG A 2 -12.24 -3.15 13.60
CA ARG A 2 -12.45 -1.98 14.48
C ARG A 2 -11.72 -0.81 13.83
N LYS A 3 -12.46 0.23 13.39
CA LYS A 3 -11.87 1.40 12.73
C LYS A 3 -10.82 1.99 13.67
N THR A 4 -9.57 1.95 13.24
CA THR A 4 -8.51 2.73 13.89
C THR A 4 -8.83 4.19 13.67
N THR A 5 -8.51 5.03 14.65
CA THR A 5 -8.68 6.48 14.57
C THR A 5 -8.06 6.98 13.26
N GLU A 6 -8.82 7.73 12.46
CA GLU A 6 -8.31 8.29 11.21
C GLU A 6 -7.30 9.40 11.52
N TYR A 7 -6.01 9.07 11.43
CA TYR A 7 -4.97 10.07 11.44
C TYR A 7 -4.78 10.58 10.00
N LYS A 8 -5.14 11.85 9.77
CA LYS A 8 -4.82 12.57 8.53
C LYS A 8 -3.35 13.00 8.60
N SER A 9 -2.45 12.08 8.26
CA SER A 9 -1.06 12.41 7.98
C SER A 9 -0.85 12.44 6.47
N GLU A 10 -0.26 13.53 5.98
CA GLU A 10 0.07 13.70 4.55
C GLU A 10 1.19 12.74 4.13
N ASN A 11 2.13 12.43 5.04
CA ASN A 11 3.26 11.54 4.79
C ASN A 11 3.05 10.16 5.44
N ARG A 12 2.16 9.34 4.88
CA ARG A 12 1.99 7.95 5.33
C ARG A 12 3.16 7.10 4.86
N LEU A 13 3.92 6.55 5.80
CA LEU A 13 5.00 5.57 5.51
C LEU A 13 4.45 4.23 5.03
N THR A 14 3.29 3.84 5.57
CA THR A 14 2.60 2.61 5.21
C THR A 14 1.10 2.82 5.14
N VAL A 15 0.43 2.12 4.23
CA VAL A 15 -1.03 2.11 4.07
C VAL A 15 -1.60 0.70 4.24
N ASP A 16 -2.88 0.62 4.56
CA ASP A 16 -3.62 -0.64 4.50
C ASP A 16 -4.07 -0.93 3.06
N ILE A 17 -4.84 -2.01 2.86
CA ILE A 17 -5.31 -2.41 1.54
C ILE A 17 -6.29 -1.39 0.93
N GLU A 18 -7.13 -0.76 1.75
CA GLU A 18 -8.09 0.26 1.29
C GLU A 18 -7.36 1.54 0.84
N GLY A 19 -6.39 2.01 1.62
CA GLY A 19 -5.54 3.14 1.26
C GLY A 19 -4.71 2.84 0.01
N LEU A 20 -4.18 1.62 -0.13
CA LEU A 20 -3.43 1.23 -1.32
C LEU A 20 -4.29 1.24 -2.58
N MET A 21 -5.51 0.68 -2.52
CA MET A 21 -6.46 0.71 -3.63
C MET A 21 -6.81 2.14 -4.05
N ALA A 22 -7.02 3.02 -3.07
CA ALA A 22 -7.31 4.44 -3.34
C ALA A 22 -6.11 5.16 -3.99
N MET A 23 -4.88 4.87 -3.55
CA MET A 23 -3.67 5.49 -4.13
C MET A 23 -3.40 5.03 -5.56
N LEU A 24 -3.63 3.74 -5.85
CA LEU A 24 -3.37 3.15 -7.16
C LEU A 24 -4.58 3.23 -8.11
N SER A 25 -5.74 3.68 -7.63
CA SER A 25 -7.00 3.67 -8.39
C SER A 25 -7.31 2.30 -9.01
N CYS A 26 -7.07 1.21 -8.28
CA CYS A 26 -7.27 -0.15 -8.77
C CYS A 26 -7.95 -1.06 -7.74
N GLY A 27 -8.48 -2.20 -8.20
CA GLY A 27 -9.13 -3.18 -7.33
C GLY A 27 -8.15 -3.95 -6.45
N GLU A 28 -8.68 -4.58 -5.39
CA GLU A 28 -7.89 -5.26 -4.35
C GLU A 28 -6.88 -6.27 -4.90
N VAL A 29 -7.31 -7.09 -5.87
CA VAL A 29 -6.46 -8.13 -6.45
C VAL A 29 -5.26 -7.54 -7.18
N THR A 30 -5.48 -6.46 -7.94
CA THR A 30 -4.42 -5.77 -8.68
C THR A 30 -3.49 -5.02 -7.74
N ALA A 31 -4.04 -4.33 -6.74
CA ALA A 31 -3.27 -3.63 -5.71
C ALA A 31 -2.33 -4.60 -4.97
N LYS A 32 -2.83 -5.78 -4.58
CA LYS A 32 -2.02 -6.84 -3.96
C LYS A 32 -0.90 -7.33 -4.88
N LYS A 33 -1.20 -7.61 -6.15
CA LYS A 33 -0.18 -8.02 -7.12
C LYS A 33 0.92 -6.98 -7.26
N ILE A 34 0.58 -5.70 -7.42
CA ILE A 34 1.56 -4.61 -7.50
C ILE A 34 2.41 -4.57 -6.23
N ALA A 35 1.78 -4.64 -5.06
CA ALA A 35 2.51 -4.62 -3.79
C ALA A 35 3.41 -5.86 -3.58
N ASP A 36 3.00 -7.03 -4.04
CA ASP A 36 3.79 -8.25 -3.99
C ASP A 36 4.98 -8.18 -4.95
N HIS A 37 4.77 -7.69 -6.19
CA HIS A 37 5.86 -7.45 -7.14
C HIS A 37 6.83 -6.36 -6.69
N ALA A 38 6.34 -5.34 -5.97
CA ALA A 38 7.16 -4.28 -5.38
C ALA A 38 7.84 -4.70 -4.06
N GLU A 39 7.61 -5.92 -3.56
CA GLU A 39 8.06 -6.40 -2.25
C GLU A 39 7.73 -5.43 -1.10
N ALA A 40 6.55 -4.78 -1.21
CA ALA A 40 6.13 -3.70 -0.34
C ALA A 40 5.30 -4.17 0.87
N ARG A 41 4.97 -5.46 0.93
CA ARG A 41 4.14 -6.05 1.98
C ARG A 41 4.89 -6.14 3.31
N VAL A 42 4.35 -5.51 4.34
CA VAL A 42 4.88 -5.47 5.71
C VAL A 42 3.89 -6.17 6.64
N ILE A 43 4.32 -7.25 7.29
CA ILE A 43 3.48 -8.03 8.20
C ILE A 43 3.87 -7.71 9.64
N VAL A 44 2.93 -7.15 10.41
CA VAL A 44 3.11 -6.87 11.84
C VAL A 44 2.05 -7.62 12.64
N GLY A 45 2.44 -8.75 13.21
CA GLY A 45 1.51 -9.67 13.87
C GLY A 45 0.42 -10.16 12.89
N ARG A 46 -0.83 -9.77 13.14
CA ARG A 46 -1.98 -10.11 12.28
C ARG A 46 -2.33 -9.02 11.26
N ARG A 47 -1.60 -7.89 11.25
CA ARG A 47 -1.86 -6.77 10.34
C ARG A 47 -0.93 -6.85 9.14
N VAL A 48 -1.48 -6.56 7.97
CA VAL A 48 -0.75 -6.39 6.72
C VAL A 48 -0.81 -4.92 6.35
N LEU A 49 0.35 -4.32 6.16
CA LEU A 49 0.55 -2.95 5.72
C LEU A 49 1.40 -2.96 4.45
N TYR A 50 1.34 -1.89 3.67
CA TYR A 50 2.09 -1.74 2.43
C TYR A 50 2.95 -0.48 2.48
N ASN A 51 4.24 -0.64 2.17
CA ASN A 51 5.20 0.45 2.14
C ASN A 51 5.02 1.28 0.86
N VAL A 52 4.68 2.56 1.04
CA VAL A 52 4.38 3.49 -0.06
C VAL A 52 5.62 3.78 -0.91
N ASP A 53 6.79 3.95 -0.28
CA ASP A 53 8.03 4.29 -0.99
C ASP A 53 8.48 3.19 -1.94
N LYS A 54 8.33 1.92 -1.52
CA LYS A 54 8.65 0.77 -2.38
C LYS A 54 7.73 0.70 -3.59
N ILE A 55 6.44 0.91 -3.40
CA ILE A 55 5.45 0.91 -4.48
C ILE A 55 5.75 2.04 -5.47
N LYS A 56 6.06 3.24 -4.98
CA LYS A 56 6.42 4.38 -5.82
C LYS A 56 7.65 4.08 -6.68
N LYS A 57 8.73 3.56 -6.07
CA LYS A 57 9.94 3.15 -6.80
C LYS A 57 9.67 2.08 -7.85
N TYR A 58 8.80 1.11 -7.54
CA TYR A 58 8.41 0.06 -8.48
C TYR A 58 7.65 0.63 -9.68
N LEU A 59 6.70 1.53 -9.46
CA LEU A 59 5.97 2.20 -10.54
C LEU A 59 6.89 3.09 -11.39
N ASP A 60 7.77 3.86 -10.75
CA ASP A 60 8.75 4.71 -11.44
C ASP A 60 9.69 3.88 -12.34
N ALA A 61 10.04 2.65 -11.92
CA ALA A 61 10.85 1.74 -12.72
C ALA A 61 10.08 1.04 -13.86
N MET A 62 8.77 0.91 -13.74
CA MET A 62 7.91 0.33 -14.79
C MET A 62 7.39 1.35 -15.80
N ALA A 63 7.36 2.64 -15.43
CA ALA A 63 6.96 3.71 -16.32
C ALA A 63 8.00 3.86 -17.44
N VAL A 64 7.54 3.75 -18.69
CA VAL A 64 8.33 3.92 -19.92
C VAL A 64 8.02 5.27 -20.54
#